data_AF-R1FNG9-F1
#
_entry.id   AF-R1FNG9-F1
#
_cell.length_a   1.000
_cell.length_b   1.000
_cell.length_c   1.000
_cell.angle_alpha   90.00
_cell.angle_beta   90.00
_cell.angle_gamma   90.00
#
_symmetry.space_group_name_H-M   'P 1'
#
loop_
_entity.id
_entity.type
_entity.pdbx_description
1 polymer ?
#
loop_
_entity_poly.entity_id
_entity_poly.type
_entity_poly.pdbx_seq_one_letter_code
_entity_poly.pdbx_strand_id
1 'polypeptide(L)'
;MARRRLPDALKEGRAEVLSHDQEKLLRREEAVQRQLNAAVERYAAALELFDQKMKEKQKKAQCGAAPGVSGYERSVERRCRYMRRSGCGREQGVDDFSDCAAFSLATPRLGLLAHRRGLARFVDLRFAIAMRLLLIQRSAGTFGTVSVTLSEVTLRKYAGDCRASADHFPWLASVSPAYRLSSEFEGAGEFRKEDWRLRRGEEVGAKLRTRFLQRGSVYHFEGERGAERMVRQVFDGTVFHFEGEPGAERMVRQVAVDGMVLHFEGERGAERKLRTEYPDGDVLHYEGERGAERKVRECIEGMVIHYDGEKGMERMVRAVSASGDVHHYEGERDAERVVRTECVDGEVFHHEGSEARSGGCAR
;
A
#
# COMPACT_ATOMS: atom_id res chain seq x y z
N MET A 1 -50.28 -41.71 -13.38
CA MET A 1 -49.59 -40.48 -12.95
C MET A 1 -48.07 -40.66 -12.85
N ALA A 2 -47.37 -41.07 -13.91
CA ALA A 2 -45.94 -41.43 -13.82
C ALA A 2 -45.00 -40.72 -14.84
N ARG A 3 -45.53 -39.85 -15.72
CA ARG A 3 -44.71 -39.22 -16.79
C ARG A 3 -44.24 -37.78 -16.52
N ARG A 4 -44.55 -37.19 -15.35
CA ARG A 4 -44.11 -35.82 -15.01
C ARG A 4 -42.84 -35.73 -14.15
N ARG A 5 -42.27 -36.84 -13.64
CA ARG A 5 -41.17 -36.81 -12.65
C ARG A 5 -39.74 -36.78 -13.24
N LEU A 6 -39.56 -37.20 -14.49
CA LEU A 6 -38.23 -37.27 -15.13
C LEU A 6 -37.61 -35.90 -15.46
N PRO A 7 -38.37 -34.89 -15.95
CA PRO A 7 -37.80 -33.58 -16.25
C PRO A 7 -37.35 -32.82 -15.01
N ASP A 8 -38.06 -32.97 -13.90
CA ASP A 8 -37.79 -32.26 -12.65
C ASP A 8 -36.57 -32.86 -11.93
N ALA A 9 -36.45 -34.20 -11.89
CA ALA A 9 -35.27 -34.88 -11.37
C ALA A 9 -33.98 -34.56 -12.15
N LEU A 10 -34.07 -34.37 -13.47
CA LEU A 10 -32.92 -33.95 -14.30
C LEU A 10 -32.52 -32.48 -14.06
N LYS A 11 -33.49 -31.62 -13.74
CA LYS A 11 -33.20 -30.22 -13.38
C LYS A 11 -32.57 -30.12 -12.00
N GLU A 12 -33.07 -30.88 -11.03
CA GLU A 12 -32.52 -30.96 -9.68
C GLU A 12 -31.08 -31.51 -9.69
N GLY A 13 -30.83 -32.62 -10.38
CA GLY A 13 -29.47 -33.17 -10.52
C GLY A 13 -28.50 -32.21 -11.24
N ARG A 14 -28.98 -31.41 -12.19
CA ARG A 14 -28.14 -30.39 -12.86
C ARG A 14 -27.85 -29.20 -11.94
N ALA A 15 -28.81 -28.80 -11.10
CA ALA A 15 -28.62 -27.73 -10.12
C ALA A 15 -27.64 -28.14 -9.02
N GLU A 16 -27.70 -29.39 -8.54
CA GLU A 16 -26.76 -29.94 -7.55
C GLU A 16 -25.33 -30.00 -8.09
N VAL A 17 -25.14 -30.44 -9.36
CA VAL A 17 -23.82 -30.46 -10.01
C VAL A 17 -23.26 -29.05 -10.18
N LEU A 18 -24.09 -28.07 -10.59
CA LEU A 18 -23.67 -26.67 -10.71
C LEU A 18 -23.27 -26.06 -9.35
N SER A 19 -24.02 -26.37 -8.29
CA SER A 19 -23.70 -25.97 -6.91
C SER A 19 -22.36 -26.57 -6.44
N HIS A 20 -22.14 -27.86 -6.68
CA HIS A 20 -20.88 -28.55 -6.34
C HIS A 20 -19.68 -27.99 -7.10
N ASP A 21 -19.86 -27.65 -8.38
CA ASP A 21 -18.79 -27.07 -9.19
C ASP A 21 -18.47 -25.62 -8.76
N GLN A 22 -19.47 -24.83 -8.35
CA GLN A 22 -19.26 -23.51 -7.75
C GLN A 22 -18.49 -23.59 -6.43
N GLU A 23 -18.82 -24.54 -5.56
CA GLU A 23 -18.10 -24.73 -4.30
C GLU A 23 -16.64 -25.14 -4.54
N LYS A 24 -16.37 -26.00 -5.52
CA LYS A 24 -15.00 -26.35 -5.93
C LYS A 24 -14.22 -25.15 -6.48
N LEU A 25 -14.88 -24.26 -7.22
CA LEU A 25 -14.25 -23.05 -7.75
C LEU A 25 -13.87 -22.10 -6.61
N LEU A 26 -14.77 -21.87 -5.66
CA LEU A 26 -14.49 -21.03 -4.48
C LEU A 26 -13.33 -21.58 -3.65
N ARG A 27 -13.29 -22.90 -3.39
CA ARG A 27 -12.17 -23.52 -2.66
C ARG A 27 -10.83 -23.37 -3.40
N ARG A 28 -10.84 -23.42 -4.74
CA ARG A 28 -9.64 -23.19 -5.56
C ARG A 28 -9.22 -21.73 -5.54
N GLU A 29 -10.17 -20.80 -5.60
CA GLU A 29 -9.91 -19.37 -5.51
C GLU A 29 -9.29 -18.99 -4.15
N GLU A 30 -9.84 -19.51 -3.06
CA GLU A 30 -9.27 -19.35 -1.72
C GLU A 30 -7.86 -19.94 -1.62
N ALA A 31 -7.62 -21.11 -2.20
CA ALA A 31 -6.29 -21.72 -2.20
C ALA A 31 -5.26 -20.87 -2.97
N VAL A 32 -5.66 -20.31 -4.12
CA VAL A 32 -4.83 -19.39 -4.90
C VAL A 32 -4.57 -18.09 -4.13
N GLN A 33 -5.59 -17.53 -3.47
CA GLN A 33 -5.44 -16.33 -2.67
C GLN A 33 -4.49 -16.55 -1.48
N ARG A 34 -4.56 -17.71 -0.82
CA ARG A 34 -3.61 -18.08 0.25
C ARG A 34 -2.19 -18.21 -0.28
N GLN A 35 -2.00 -18.81 -1.46
CA GLN A 35 -0.68 -18.89 -2.10
C GLN A 35 -0.14 -17.51 -2.49
N LEU A 36 -1.00 -16.61 -2.96
CA LEU A 36 -0.64 -15.23 -3.30
C LEU A 36 -0.21 -14.46 -2.06
N ASN A 37 -0.99 -14.52 -0.98
CA ASN A 37 -0.64 -13.87 0.28
C ASN A 37 0.69 -14.41 0.82
N ALA A 38 0.89 -15.73 0.81
CA ALA A 38 2.16 -16.33 1.24
C ALA A 38 3.35 -15.91 0.36
N ALA A 39 3.15 -15.68 -0.94
CA ALA A 39 4.18 -15.16 -1.82
C ALA A 39 4.50 -13.69 -1.49
N VAL A 40 3.49 -12.86 -1.28
CA VAL A 40 3.65 -11.44 -0.88
C VAL A 40 4.44 -11.32 0.42
N GLU A 41 4.13 -12.13 1.43
CA GLU A 41 4.86 -12.15 2.70
C GLU A 41 6.34 -12.55 2.52
N ARG A 42 6.62 -13.57 1.69
CA ARG A 42 8.01 -13.95 1.37
C ARG A 42 8.76 -12.84 0.64
N TYR A 43 8.08 -12.09 -0.22
CA TYR A 43 8.65 -10.93 -0.89
C TYR A 43 8.92 -9.78 0.07
N ALA A 44 8.02 -9.49 1.01
CA ALA A 44 8.21 -8.47 2.03
C ALA A 44 9.43 -8.79 2.91
N ALA A 45 9.53 -10.02 3.43
CA ALA A 45 10.68 -10.46 4.23
C ALA A 45 12.02 -10.40 3.47
N ALA A 46 12.02 -10.72 2.17
CA ALA A 46 13.21 -10.62 1.34
C ALA A 46 13.68 -9.17 1.14
N LEU A 47 12.76 -8.21 1.09
CA LEU A 47 13.07 -6.79 0.99
C LEU A 47 13.65 -6.24 2.29
N GLU A 48 13.11 -6.62 3.45
CA GLU A 48 13.66 -6.23 4.75
C GLU A 48 15.12 -6.69 4.92
N LEU A 49 15.43 -7.93 4.52
CA LEU A 49 16.79 -8.46 4.51
C LEU A 49 17.72 -7.71 3.55
N PHE A 50 17.20 -7.24 2.41
CA PHE A 50 17.96 -6.45 1.46
C PHE A 50 18.32 -5.08 2.05
N ASP A 51 17.34 -4.40 2.65
CA ASP A 51 17.54 -3.09 3.26
C ASP A 51 18.51 -3.16 4.45
N GLN A 52 18.43 -4.23 5.25
CA GLN A 52 19.37 -4.50 6.33
C GLN A 52 20.81 -4.64 5.80
N LYS A 53 21.01 -5.41 4.72
CA LYS A 53 22.33 -5.57 4.09
C LYS A 53 22.86 -4.28 3.45
N MET A 54 21.99 -3.44 2.91
CA MET A 54 22.39 -2.14 2.37
C MET A 54 22.85 -1.18 3.46
N LYS A 55 22.14 -1.17 4.61
CA LYS A 55 22.55 -0.42 5.81
C LYS A 55 23.90 -0.90 6.35
N GLU A 56 24.13 -2.21 6.40
CA GLU A 56 25.43 -2.80 6.81
C GLU A 56 26.58 -2.42 5.87
N LYS A 57 26.34 -2.41 4.55
CA LYS A 57 27.35 -1.98 3.56
C LYS A 57 27.67 -0.50 3.66
N GLN A 58 26.66 0.36 3.84
CA GLN A 58 26.88 1.80 4.05
C GLN A 58 27.66 2.06 5.33
N LYS A 59 27.36 1.34 6.40
CA LYS A 59 28.11 1.41 7.67
C LYS A 59 29.57 0.96 7.50
N LYS A 60 29.83 -0.09 6.70
CA LYS A 60 31.20 -0.53 6.38
C LYS A 60 31.96 0.44 5.46
N ALA A 61 31.28 1.09 4.52
CA ALA A 61 31.89 2.07 3.63
C ALA A 61 32.26 3.38 4.35
N GLN A 62 31.47 3.79 5.34
CA GLN A 62 31.77 4.97 6.16
C GLN A 62 32.94 4.77 7.14
N CYS A 63 33.28 3.51 7.49
CA CYS A 63 34.36 3.20 8.43
C CYS A 63 35.71 2.86 7.78
N GLY A 64 35.83 2.86 6.45
CA GLY A 64 37.04 2.39 5.76
C GLY A 64 37.48 3.28 4.60
N ALA A 65 38.09 4.42 4.88
CA ALA A 65 38.78 5.24 3.88
C ALA A 65 40.27 5.38 4.22
N ALA A 66 41.13 4.66 3.48
CA ALA A 66 42.54 5.02 3.22
C ALA A 66 43.04 4.33 1.92
N PRO A 67 43.98 4.94 1.15
CA PRO A 67 44.19 4.62 -0.27
C PRO A 67 45.43 3.72 -0.51
N GLY A 68 45.38 2.84 -1.53
CA GLY A 68 46.59 2.16 -2.05
C GLY A 68 46.39 0.80 -2.72
N VAL A 69 46.25 0.83 -4.05
CA VAL A 69 46.53 -0.17 -5.12
C VAL A 69 46.70 -1.68 -4.81
N SER A 70 45.71 -2.42 -5.32
CA SER A 70 45.64 -3.76 -5.97
C SER A 70 46.47 -4.97 -5.46
N GLY A 71 45.89 -5.68 -4.49
CA GLY A 71 46.04 -7.14 -4.35
C GLY A 71 45.20 -7.96 -5.37
N TYR A 72 44.39 -7.28 -6.19
CA TYR A 72 43.38 -7.90 -7.05
C TYR A 72 44.00 -8.59 -8.28
N GLU A 73 45.10 -8.07 -8.84
CA GLU A 73 45.66 -8.58 -10.11
C GLU A 73 46.33 -9.95 -9.97
N ARG A 74 46.95 -10.27 -8.82
CA ARG A 74 47.59 -11.58 -8.59
C ARG A 74 46.60 -12.72 -8.33
N SER A 75 45.38 -12.41 -7.89
CA SER A 75 44.34 -13.41 -7.64
C SER A 75 43.56 -13.80 -8.91
N VAL A 76 43.43 -12.85 -9.85
CA VAL A 76 42.80 -13.07 -11.16
C VAL A 76 43.65 -13.97 -12.07
N GLU A 77 44.98 -13.89 -11.96
CA GLU A 77 45.89 -14.67 -12.80
C GLU A 77 45.89 -16.17 -12.47
N ARG A 78 45.72 -16.55 -11.19
CA ARG A 78 45.55 -17.96 -10.78
C ARG A 78 44.19 -18.53 -11.22
N ARG A 79 43.13 -17.70 -11.21
CA ARG A 79 41.77 -18.11 -11.63
C ARG A 79 41.64 -18.25 -13.15
N CYS A 80 42.37 -17.44 -13.91
CA CYS A 80 42.43 -17.53 -15.37
C CYS A 80 43.10 -18.82 -15.88
N ARG A 81 43.97 -19.46 -15.09
CA ARG A 81 44.66 -20.70 -15.48
C ARG A 81 43.75 -21.93 -15.41
N TYR A 82 42.72 -21.90 -14.55
CA TYR A 82 41.71 -22.98 -14.44
C TYR A 82 40.68 -22.92 -15.58
N MET A 83 40.26 -21.71 -15.98
CA MET A 83 39.25 -21.51 -17.03
C MET A 83 39.77 -21.71 -18.47
N ARG A 84 41.09 -21.63 -18.71
CA ARG A 84 41.68 -21.93 -20.04
C ARG A 84 41.61 -23.41 -20.43
N ARG A 85 41.34 -24.32 -19.50
CA ARG A 85 41.21 -25.76 -19.79
C ARG A 85 39.81 -26.17 -20.27
N SER A 86 38.82 -25.27 -20.22
CA SER A 86 37.39 -25.56 -20.48
C SER A 86 36.80 -24.87 -21.71
N GLY A 87 37.62 -24.28 -22.58
CA GLY A 87 37.24 -24.02 -23.99
C GLY A 87 36.08 -23.06 -24.24
N CYS A 88 35.94 -21.95 -23.51
CA CYS A 88 35.03 -20.87 -23.90
C CYS A 88 35.79 -19.54 -23.95
N GLY A 89 35.90 -18.99 -25.16
CA GLY A 89 36.59 -17.75 -25.48
C GLY A 89 35.89 -16.51 -24.92
N ARG A 90 36.73 -15.53 -24.57
CA ARG A 90 36.44 -14.15 -24.14
C ARG A 90 35.88 -13.33 -25.33
N GLU A 91 35.27 -12.15 -25.20
CA GLU A 91 35.64 -10.87 -24.56
C GLU A 91 34.35 -9.98 -24.52
N GLN A 92 34.04 -9.03 -23.64
CA GLN A 92 34.69 -8.30 -22.54
C GLN A 92 33.56 -7.53 -21.76
N GLY A 93 33.75 -7.32 -20.45
CA GLY A 93 33.07 -6.28 -19.64
C GLY A 93 31.74 -6.64 -18.95
N VAL A 94 31.77 -7.35 -17.81
CA VAL A 94 30.57 -7.70 -17.02
C VAL A 94 30.67 -7.12 -15.61
N ASP A 95 29.73 -6.21 -15.31
CA ASP A 95 29.26 -5.82 -13.97
C ASP A 95 27.71 -5.90 -13.94
N ASP A 96 27.12 -7.10 -14.09
CA ASP A 96 25.65 -7.30 -14.25
C ASP A 96 24.98 -8.17 -13.14
N PHE A 97 25.66 -8.40 -12.01
CA PHE A 97 25.26 -9.44 -11.03
C PHE A 97 24.00 -9.15 -10.17
N SER A 98 23.32 -8.01 -10.36
CA SER A 98 22.00 -7.70 -9.78
C SER A 98 20.84 -8.39 -10.53
N ASP A 99 21.00 -8.55 -11.85
CA ASP A 99 19.88 -8.70 -12.77
C ASP A 99 19.50 -10.17 -13.07
N CYS A 100 20.29 -11.12 -12.58
CA CYS A 100 20.02 -12.56 -12.72
C CYS A 100 19.40 -13.19 -11.46
N ALA A 101 19.37 -12.49 -10.31
CA ALA A 101 19.16 -13.13 -9.01
C ALA A 101 17.68 -13.44 -8.67
N ALA A 102 16.73 -12.57 -9.01
CA ALA A 102 15.31 -12.87 -8.78
C ALA A 102 14.62 -13.56 -9.96
N PHE A 103 15.22 -13.47 -11.18
CA PHE A 103 14.75 -14.15 -12.41
C PHE A 103 14.50 -15.65 -12.20
N SER A 104 15.05 -16.20 -11.12
CA SER A 104 15.16 -17.61 -10.85
C SER A 104 14.44 -18.12 -9.61
N LEU A 105 13.62 -17.33 -8.90
CA LEU A 105 13.10 -17.85 -7.62
C LEU A 105 11.98 -18.90 -7.73
N ALA A 106 11.47 -19.22 -8.92
CA ALA A 106 10.56 -20.37 -9.08
C ALA A 106 10.66 -21.14 -10.41
N THR A 107 10.57 -20.49 -11.58
CA THR A 107 10.66 -21.17 -12.90
C THR A 107 11.55 -20.39 -13.87
N PRO A 108 12.88 -20.53 -13.71
CA PRO A 108 13.90 -19.60 -14.24
C PRO A 108 14.16 -19.64 -15.75
N ARG A 109 13.83 -20.75 -16.42
CA ARG A 109 14.44 -21.10 -17.73
C ARG A 109 13.82 -20.38 -18.93
N LEU A 110 12.52 -20.11 -18.92
CA LEU A 110 11.80 -19.36 -19.97
C LEU A 110 11.88 -17.84 -19.78
N GLY A 111 12.05 -17.40 -18.53
CA GLY A 111 12.19 -16.00 -18.19
C GLY A 111 13.44 -15.37 -18.82
N LEU A 112 14.59 -16.05 -18.72
CA LEU A 112 15.90 -15.52 -19.13
C LEU A 112 16.17 -15.56 -20.65
N LEU A 113 15.46 -16.38 -21.43
CA LEU A 113 15.68 -16.50 -22.89
C LEU A 113 14.84 -15.52 -23.73
N ALA A 114 13.65 -15.14 -23.26
CA ALA A 114 12.69 -14.34 -24.05
C ALA A 114 12.89 -12.82 -23.99
N HIS A 115 13.86 -12.31 -23.23
CA HIS A 115 13.91 -10.89 -22.85
C HIS A 115 15.13 -10.09 -23.33
N ARG A 116 16.00 -10.72 -24.13
CA ARG A 116 17.26 -10.15 -24.62
C ARG A 116 17.14 -8.92 -25.54
N ARG A 117 15.93 -8.55 -26.01
CA ARG A 117 15.72 -7.43 -26.95
C ARG A 117 14.81 -6.29 -26.46
N GLY A 118 14.14 -6.42 -25.32
CA GLY A 118 13.10 -5.47 -24.90
C GLY A 118 13.26 -4.85 -23.51
N LEU A 119 14.02 -5.49 -22.61
CA LEU A 119 14.13 -5.06 -21.21
C LEU A 119 14.82 -3.72 -21.01
N ALA A 120 15.79 -3.37 -21.86
CA ALA A 120 16.51 -2.10 -21.80
C ALA A 120 15.61 -0.85 -22.03
N ARG A 121 14.34 -1.04 -22.40
CA ARG A 121 13.37 0.05 -22.63
C ARG A 121 12.47 0.35 -21.42
N PHE A 122 12.49 -0.47 -20.37
CA PHE A 122 11.59 -0.33 -19.24
C PHE A 122 12.29 0.42 -18.11
N VAL A 123 11.83 1.65 -17.84
CA VAL A 123 12.33 2.48 -16.72
C VAL A 123 11.80 1.96 -15.38
N ASP A 124 10.62 1.30 -15.36
CA ASP A 124 10.09 0.60 -14.18
C ASP A 124 9.92 -0.91 -14.45
N LEU A 125 11.02 -1.63 -14.22
CA LEU A 125 11.11 -3.08 -14.40
C LEU A 125 10.15 -3.86 -13.50
N ARG A 126 9.90 -3.38 -12.28
CA ARG A 126 9.06 -4.09 -11.29
C ARG A 126 7.60 -4.04 -11.68
N PHE A 127 7.13 -2.87 -12.11
CA PHE A 127 5.76 -2.69 -12.57
C PHE A 127 5.49 -3.49 -13.86
N ALA A 128 6.40 -3.43 -14.83
CA ALA A 128 6.27 -4.16 -16.10
C ALA A 128 6.21 -5.69 -15.88
N ILE A 129 7.04 -6.22 -14.98
CA ILE A 129 7.02 -7.64 -14.59
C ILE A 129 5.72 -7.99 -13.87
N ALA A 130 5.26 -7.18 -12.90
CA ALA A 130 4.02 -7.43 -12.17
C ALA A 130 2.80 -7.48 -13.09
N MET A 131 2.69 -6.52 -14.02
CA MET A 131 1.63 -6.53 -15.04
C MET A 131 1.72 -7.76 -15.93
N ARG A 132 2.91 -8.11 -16.39
CA ARG A 132 3.11 -9.28 -17.26
C ARG A 132 2.75 -10.58 -16.53
N LEU A 133 3.06 -10.71 -15.25
CA LEU A 133 2.69 -11.87 -14.42
C LEU A 133 1.17 -11.94 -14.19
N LEU A 134 0.52 -10.81 -13.92
CA LEU A 134 -0.94 -10.72 -13.75
C LEU A 134 -1.70 -11.11 -15.04
N LEU A 135 -1.12 -10.75 -16.19
CA LEU A 135 -1.58 -11.15 -17.51
C LEU A 135 -1.36 -12.65 -17.80
N ILE A 136 -0.25 -13.24 -17.34
CA ILE A 136 0.06 -14.67 -17.50
C ILE A 136 -0.80 -15.55 -16.59
N GLN A 137 -1.06 -15.18 -15.33
CA GLN A 137 -1.85 -16.00 -14.41
C GLN A 137 -3.31 -16.21 -14.88
N ARG A 138 -3.89 -15.25 -15.64
CA ARG A 138 -5.21 -15.39 -16.27
C ARG A 138 -5.22 -16.33 -17.50
N SER A 139 -4.05 -16.70 -18.03
CA SER A 139 -3.93 -17.61 -19.18
C SER A 139 -3.79 -19.10 -18.80
N ALA A 140 -3.59 -19.41 -17.52
CA ALA A 140 -3.42 -20.79 -17.04
C ALA A 140 -4.75 -21.56 -16.85
N GLY A 141 -5.78 -21.20 -17.63
CA GLY A 141 -7.07 -21.87 -17.68
C GLY A 141 -7.35 -22.40 -19.08
N THR A 142 -6.94 -23.64 -19.35
CA THR A 142 -7.35 -24.48 -20.48
C THR A 142 -6.75 -24.13 -21.85
N PHE A 143 -6.26 -25.16 -22.55
CA PHE A 143 -5.71 -25.10 -23.91
C PHE A 143 -6.67 -24.41 -24.89
N GLY A 144 -6.34 -23.17 -25.22
CA GLY A 144 -6.99 -22.32 -26.20
C GLY A 144 -6.28 -20.98 -26.17
N THR A 145 -6.07 -20.34 -27.31
CA THR A 145 -5.48 -19.00 -27.42
C THR A 145 -6.35 -17.97 -26.71
N VAL A 146 -6.22 -17.85 -25.39
CA VAL A 146 -6.84 -16.79 -24.62
C VAL A 146 -6.04 -15.52 -24.92
N SER A 147 -6.57 -14.66 -25.80
CA SER A 147 -6.06 -13.30 -25.93
C SER A 147 -6.15 -12.67 -24.54
N VAL A 148 -5.01 -12.36 -23.95
CA VAL A 148 -4.96 -11.66 -22.66
C VAL A 148 -5.48 -10.25 -22.90
N THR A 149 -6.78 -10.03 -22.71
CA THR A 149 -7.38 -8.72 -22.83
C THR A 149 -7.13 -7.95 -21.53
N LEU A 150 -6.42 -6.82 -21.63
CA LEU A 150 -6.34 -5.87 -20.52
C LEU A 150 -7.76 -5.42 -20.17
N SER A 151 -8.21 -5.75 -18.96
CA SER A 151 -9.45 -5.21 -18.41
C SER A 151 -9.26 -3.78 -17.93
N GLU A 152 -10.32 -2.97 -18.02
CA GLU A 152 -10.38 -1.62 -17.48
C GLU A 152 -9.90 -1.54 -16.02
N VAL A 153 -10.30 -2.50 -15.18
CA VAL A 153 -9.88 -2.59 -13.77
C VAL A 153 -8.35 -2.58 -13.63
N THR A 154 -7.65 -3.30 -14.51
CA THR A 154 -6.18 -3.38 -14.49
C THR A 154 -5.55 -2.07 -14.94
N LEU A 155 -6.12 -1.40 -15.94
CA LEU A 155 -5.65 -0.10 -16.40
C LEU A 155 -5.88 1.01 -15.36
N ARG A 156 -7.00 0.96 -14.65
CA ARG A 156 -7.29 1.85 -13.52
C ARG A 156 -6.29 1.66 -12.38
N LYS A 157 -6.02 0.40 -12.00
CA LYS A 157 -4.98 0.07 -11.01
C LYS A 157 -3.60 0.60 -11.42
N TYR A 158 -3.24 0.45 -12.71
CA TYR A 158 -1.98 1.00 -13.20
C TYR A 158 -1.95 2.52 -13.12
N ALA A 159 -2.96 3.20 -13.67
CA ALA A 159 -3.04 4.65 -13.63
C ALA A 159 -3.04 5.20 -12.20
N GLY A 160 -3.53 4.42 -11.23
CA GLY A 160 -3.49 4.71 -9.80
C GLY A 160 -2.10 4.63 -9.14
N ASP A 161 -1.13 3.93 -9.74
CA ASP A 161 0.23 3.82 -9.20
C ASP A 161 1.00 5.13 -9.47
N CYS A 162 1.63 5.68 -8.42
CA CYS A 162 2.40 6.91 -8.52
C CYS A 162 3.66 6.78 -9.40
N ARG A 163 4.14 5.55 -9.62
CA ARG A 163 5.30 5.26 -10.48
C ARG A 163 4.93 5.07 -11.95
N ALA A 164 3.63 4.98 -12.26
CA ALA A 164 3.18 4.78 -13.63
C ALA A 164 3.61 5.95 -14.54
N SER A 165 4.30 5.63 -15.64
CA SER A 165 4.78 6.58 -16.66
C SER A 165 4.19 6.26 -18.04
N ALA A 166 3.95 7.30 -18.84
CA ALA A 166 3.41 7.19 -20.19
C ALA A 166 4.32 6.45 -21.16
N ASP A 167 5.62 6.37 -20.86
CA ASP A 167 6.62 5.69 -21.71
C ASP A 167 6.30 4.20 -21.92
N HIS A 168 5.49 3.61 -21.03
CA HIS A 168 5.11 2.20 -21.07
C HIS A 168 3.84 1.92 -21.89
N PHE A 169 3.16 2.96 -22.38
CA PHE A 169 1.92 2.82 -23.14
C PHE A 169 2.04 2.17 -24.52
N PRO A 170 3.09 2.41 -25.32
CA PRO A 170 3.22 1.73 -26.61
C PRO A 170 3.20 0.20 -26.48
N TRP A 171 3.74 -0.33 -25.38
CA TRP A 171 3.64 -1.75 -25.05
C TRP A 171 2.23 -2.14 -24.60
N LEU A 172 1.60 -1.42 -23.66
CA LEU A 172 0.23 -1.72 -23.20
C LEU A 172 -0.81 -1.69 -24.34
N ALA A 173 -0.70 -0.72 -25.25
CA ALA A 173 -1.59 -0.58 -26.40
C ALA A 173 -1.52 -1.77 -27.38
N SER A 174 -0.39 -2.49 -27.41
CA SER A 174 -0.21 -3.69 -28.24
C SER A 174 -0.92 -4.94 -27.69
N VAL A 175 -1.28 -4.93 -26.40
CA VAL A 175 -1.84 -6.09 -25.69
C VAL A 175 -3.38 -6.08 -25.70
N SER A 176 -4.03 -4.91 -25.86
CA SER A 176 -5.50 -4.83 -25.93
C SER A 176 -5.96 -3.68 -26.85
N PRO A 177 -6.53 -3.98 -28.02
CA PRO A 177 -7.11 -2.96 -28.89
C PRO A 177 -8.38 -2.31 -28.32
N ALA A 178 -9.12 -3.03 -27.47
CA ALA A 178 -10.45 -2.65 -27.00
C ALA A 178 -10.43 -1.61 -25.86
N TYR A 179 -9.44 -1.67 -24.98
CA TYR A 179 -9.24 -0.72 -23.89
C TYR A 179 -7.81 -0.18 -23.94
N ARG A 180 -7.69 1.12 -24.16
CA ARG A 180 -6.40 1.82 -24.24
C ARG A 180 -6.29 2.84 -23.13
N LEU A 181 -5.08 3.05 -22.64
CA LEU A 181 -4.77 4.16 -21.75
C LEU A 181 -4.03 5.19 -22.59
N SER A 182 -4.50 6.44 -22.58
CA SER A 182 -3.84 7.55 -23.26
C SER A 182 -3.38 8.59 -22.26
N SER A 183 -2.18 9.14 -22.46
CA SER A 183 -1.79 10.42 -21.88
C SER A 183 -1.97 11.52 -22.92
N GLU A 184 -2.58 12.62 -22.48
CA GLU A 184 -2.68 13.87 -23.24
C GLU A 184 -1.95 14.94 -22.45
N PHE A 185 -1.17 15.78 -23.14
CA PHE A 185 -0.51 16.91 -22.53
C PHE A 185 -1.27 18.18 -22.89
N GLU A 186 -1.58 18.98 -21.88
CA GLU A 186 -2.29 20.24 -22.05
C GLU A 186 -1.54 21.36 -21.32
N GLY A 187 -1.61 22.57 -21.87
CA GLY A 187 -0.98 23.77 -21.29
C GLY A 187 0.49 23.95 -21.65
N ALA A 188 1.03 25.11 -21.24
CA ALA A 188 2.43 25.50 -21.41
C ALA A 188 3.01 26.01 -20.08
N GLY A 189 4.33 25.93 -19.93
CA GLY A 189 5.02 26.40 -18.73
C GLY A 189 4.56 25.71 -17.44
N GLU A 190 4.30 26.49 -16.40
CA GLU A 190 3.87 26.05 -15.05
C GLU A 190 2.56 25.29 -15.02
N PHE A 191 1.69 25.53 -16.00
CA PHE A 191 0.38 24.87 -16.12
C PHE A 191 0.42 23.61 -16.99
N ARG A 192 1.61 23.19 -17.44
CA ARG A 192 1.73 21.97 -18.23
C ARG A 192 1.31 20.77 -17.39
N LYS A 193 0.20 20.15 -17.80
CA LYS A 193 -0.38 18.98 -17.16
C LYS A 193 -0.43 17.79 -18.12
N GLU A 194 -0.36 16.60 -17.55
CA GLU A 194 -0.51 15.32 -18.21
C GLU A 194 -1.79 14.66 -17.71
N ASP A 195 -2.78 14.51 -18.58
CA ASP A 195 -4.07 13.90 -18.29
C ASP A 195 -4.09 12.46 -18.82
N TRP A 196 -4.36 11.51 -17.93
CA TRP A 196 -4.48 10.09 -18.20
C TRP A 196 -5.95 9.73 -18.30
N ARG A 197 -6.33 9.13 -19.43
CA ARG A 197 -7.72 8.77 -19.74
C ARG A 197 -7.82 7.33 -20.21
N LEU A 198 -8.87 6.65 -19.77
CA LEU A 198 -9.28 5.40 -20.38
C LEU A 198 -9.91 5.70 -21.74
N ARG A 199 -9.58 4.94 -22.78
CA ARG A 199 -10.20 5.01 -24.11
C ARG A 199 -10.86 3.69 -24.46
N ARG A 200 -12.01 3.78 -25.11
CA ARG A 200 -12.74 2.66 -25.69
C ARG A 200 -12.89 2.90 -27.18
N GLY A 201 -12.01 2.31 -27.99
CA GLY A 201 -11.88 2.65 -29.41
C GLY A 201 -11.38 4.10 -29.62
N GLU A 202 -12.13 4.89 -30.39
CA GLU A 202 -11.84 6.31 -30.67
C GLU A 202 -12.45 7.26 -29.63
N GLU A 203 -13.34 6.77 -28.77
CA GLU A 203 -13.98 7.60 -27.77
C GLU A 203 -13.03 7.94 -26.61
N VAL A 204 -12.97 9.23 -26.28
CA VAL A 204 -12.37 9.73 -25.04
C VAL A 204 -13.20 9.23 -23.87
N GLY A 205 -12.64 8.39 -23.02
CA GLY A 205 -13.32 7.85 -21.84
C GLY A 205 -12.91 8.53 -20.53
N ALA A 206 -13.14 7.82 -19.43
CA ALA A 206 -13.03 8.36 -18.09
C ALA A 206 -11.62 8.87 -17.75
N LYS A 207 -11.58 10.03 -17.09
CA LYS A 207 -10.35 10.58 -16.52
C LYS A 207 -9.89 9.71 -15.34
N LEU A 208 -8.61 9.35 -15.33
CA LEU A 208 -8.02 8.48 -14.30
C LEU A 208 -6.99 9.22 -13.44
N ARG A 209 -6.15 10.03 -14.07
CA ARG A 209 -5.08 10.75 -13.37
C ARG A 209 -4.76 12.08 -14.06
N THR A 210 -4.44 13.11 -13.30
CA THR A 210 -3.80 14.33 -13.79
C THR A 210 -2.50 14.55 -13.06
N ARG A 211 -1.42 14.81 -13.79
CA ARG A 211 -0.14 15.21 -13.20
C ARG A 211 0.25 16.60 -13.68
N PHE A 212 0.46 17.53 -12.77
CA PHE A 212 1.04 18.84 -13.08
C PHE A 212 2.55 18.72 -13.04
N LEU A 213 3.20 18.83 -14.20
CA LEU A 213 4.60 18.44 -14.36
C LEU A 213 5.57 19.34 -13.59
N GLN A 214 5.26 20.64 -13.46
CA GLN A 214 6.13 21.57 -12.74
C GLN A 214 5.87 21.60 -11.23
N ARG A 215 4.60 21.52 -10.82
CA ARG A 215 4.21 21.50 -9.40
C ARG A 215 4.35 20.14 -8.72
N GLY A 216 4.57 19.07 -9.48
CA GLY A 216 4.61 17.71 -8.97
C GLY A 216 3.28 17.17 -8.44
N SER A 217 2.20 17.97 -8.44
CA SER A 217 0.89 17.54 -7.95
C SER A 217 0.26 16.48 -8.85
N VAL A 218 -0.26 15.42 -8.24
CA VAL A 218 -0.91 14.30 -8.93
C VAL A 218 -2.31 14.09 -8.36
N TYR A 219 -3.32 14.11 -9.21
CA TYR A 219 -4.72 13.89 -8.88
C TYR A 219 -5.18 12.57 -9.47
N HIS A 220 -5.93 11.78 -8.73
CA HIS A 220 -6.48 10.51 -9.16
C HIS A 220 -8.01 10.56 -9.08
N PHE A 221 -8.64 9.94 -10.07
CA PHE A 221 -10.06 10.01 -10.28
C PHE A 221 -10.66 8.62 -10.44
N GLU A 222 -11.88 8.45 -9.94
CA GLU A 222 -12.71 7.27 -10.14
C GLU A 222 -14.07 7.66 -10.69
N GLY A 223 -14.74 6.72 -11.34
CA GLY A 223 -16.06 6.95 -11.94
C GLY A 223 -16.06 6.76 -13.45
N GLU A 224 -17.26 6.84 -14.01
CA GLU A 224 -17.50 6.82 -15.44
C GLU A 224 -17.20 8.18 -16.08
N ARG A 225 -17.15 8.22 -17.40
CA ARG A 225 -16.91 9.46 -18.14
C ARG A 225 -17.99 10.49 -17.78
N GLY A 226 -17.57 11.68 -17.35
CA GLY A 226 -18.45 12.78 -16.95
C GLY A 226 -18.97 12.70 -15.52
N ALA A 227 -18.71 11.58 -14.81
CA ALA A 227 -19.04 11.37 -13.41
C ALA A 227 -17.77 11.05 -12.60
N GLU A 228 -16.63 11.55 -13.05
CA GLU A 228 -15.37 11.33 -12.34
C GLU A 228 -15.33 12.14 -11.04
N ARG A 229 -15.09 11.45 -9.92
CA ARG A 229 -14.81 12.04 -8.62
C ARG A 229 -13.34 11.97 -8.29
N MET A 230 -12.81 12.97 -7.61
CA MET A 230 -11.45 12.94 -7.08
C MET A 230 -11.39 12.01 -5.86
N VAL A 231 -10.47 11.03 -5.87
CA VAL A 231 -10.31 10.09 -4.75
C VAL A 231 -8.98 10.22 -4.03
N ARG A 232 -7.98 10.78 -4.72
CA ARG A 232 -6.64 10.94 -4.15
C ARG A 232 -5.87 12.08 -4.78
N GLN A 233 -5.21 12.87 -3.96
CA GLN A 233 -4.25 13.90 -4.39
C GLN A 233 -2.89 13.62 -3.75
N VAL A 234 -1.82 13.83 -4.49
CA VAL A 234 -0.44 13.82 -4.00
C VAL A 234 0.15 15.19 -4.27
N PHE A 235 0.67 15.84 -3.25
CA PHE A 235 1.30 17.16 -3.34
C PHE A 235 2.46 17.22 -2.35
N ASP A 236 3.66 17.53 -2.84
CA ASP A 236 4.90 17.58 -2.06
C ASP A 236 5.10 16.36 -1.14
N GLY A 237 4.80 15.16 -1.67
CA GLY A 237 4.88 13.90 -0.95
C GLY A 237 3.73 13.63 0.04
N THR A 238 2.92 14.63 0.38
CA THR A 238 1.71 14.47 1.18
C THR A 238 0.60 13.86 0.33
N VAL A 239 -0.11 12.87 0.87
CA VAL A 239 -1.21 12.17 0.19
C VAL A 239 -2.53 12.50 0.87
N PHE A 240 -3.49 13.00 0.10
CA PHE A 240 -4.85 13.28 0.54
C PHE A 240 -5.79 12.26 -0.10
N HIS A 241 -6.76 11.78 0.67
CA HIS A 241 -7.81 10.87 0.23
C HIS A 241 -9.17 11.54 0.38
N PHE A 242 -10.02 11.28 -0.60
CA PHE A 242 -11.32 11.91 -0.72
C PHE A 242 -12.42 10.88 -0.95
N GLU A 243 -13.61 11.19 -0.46
CA GLU A 243 -14.84 10.41 -0.66
C GLU A 243 -16.01 11.33 -1.00
N GLY A 244 -17.06 10.79 -1.60
CA GLY A 244 -18.28 11.53 -1.93
C GLY A 244 -18.66 11.40 -3.39
N GLU A 245 -19.82 11.98 -3.72
CA GLU A 245 -20.31 12.06 -5.10
C GLU A 245 -19.47 13.04 -5.93
N PRO A 246 -19.48 12.93 -7.27
CA PRO A 246 -18.79 13.86 -8.14
C PRO A 246 -19.20 15.31 -7.85
N GLY A 247 -18.22 16.17 -7.55
CA GLY A 247 -18.47 17.56 -7.17
C GLY A 247 -18.91 17.78 -5.71
N ALA A 248 -18.98 16.73 -4.89
CA ALA A 248 -19.25 16.80 -3.45
C ALA A 248 -18.16 16.08 -2.63
N GLU A 249 -16.96 15.93 -3.19
CA GLU A 249 -15.87 15.19 -2.56
C GLU A 249 -15.38 15.92 -1.30
N ARG A 250 -15.30 15.18 -0.19
CA ARG A 250 -14.79 15.60 1.11
C ARG A 250 -13.46 14.92 1.41
N MET A 251 -12.58 15.59 2.14
CA MET A 251 -11.34 14.98 2.60
C MET A 251 -11.62 14.03 3.77
N VAL A 252 -11.16 12.79 3.69
CA VAL A 252 -11.36 11.79 4.76
C VAL A 252 -10.06 11.39 5.43
N ARG A 253 -8.92 11.51 4.72
CA ARG A 253 -7.63 11.11 5.25
C ARG A 253 -6.49 11.90 4.60
N GLN A 254 -5.50 12.26 5.40
CA GLN A 254 -4.25 12.87 4.96
C GLN A 254 -3.08 12.06 5.52
N VAL A 255 -2.06 11.82 4.70
CA VAL A 255 -0.80 11.18 5.08
C VAL A 255 0.33 12.14 4.76
N ALA A 256 0.99 12.64 5.79
CA ALA A 256 2.15 13.51 5.67
C ALA A 256 3.41 12.71 5.30
N VAL A 257 4.45 13.43 4.87
CA VAL A 257 5.72 12.84 4.42
C VAL A 257 6.46 12.11 5.54
N ASP A 258 6.29 12.57 6.78
CA ASP A 258 6.85 11.98 7.99
C ASP A 258 6.11 10.70 8.44
N GLY A 259 5.00 10.35 7.79
CA GLY A 259 4.17 9.21 8.14
C GLY A 259 2.99 9.53 9.05
N MET A 260 2.84 10.79 9.52
CA MET A 260 1.68 11.19 10.31
C MET A 260 0.39 11.07 9.48
N VAL A 261 -0.63 10.44 10.06
CA VAL A 261 -1.92 10.23 9.41
C VAL A 261 -3.01 11.02 10.15
N LEU A 262 -3.75 11.87 9.43
CA LEU A 262 -4.94 12.51 9.95
C LEU A 262 -6.18 11.89 9.32
N HIS A 263 -7.22 11.67 10.13
CA HIS A 263 -8.54 11.26 9.68
C HIS A 263 -9.55 12.38 9.92
N PHE A 264 -10.47 12.54 8.98
CA PHE A 264 -11.45 13.61 8.97
C PHE A 264 -12.86 13.07 8.75
N GLU A 265 -13.85 13.79 9.25
CA GLU A 265 -15.27 13.51 9.09
C GLU A 265 -16.03 14.82 8.81
N GLY A 266 -17.14 14.78 8.10
CA GLY A 266 -18.01 15.95 7.88
C GLY A 266 -18.41 16.09 6.41
N GLU A 267 -19.23 17.08 6.10
CA GLU A 267 -19.58 17.41 4.72
C GLU A 267 -18.43 18.13 4.00
N ARG A 268 -18.50 18.21 2.67
CA ARG A 268 -17.51 18.95 1.85
C ARG A 268 -17.44 20.40 2.35
N GLY A 269 -16.26 20.84 2.76
CA GLY A 269 -16.07 22.18 3.31
C GLY A 269 -16.48 22.33 4.77
N ALA A 270 -16.85 21.27 5.47
CA ALA A 270 -17.11 21.24 6.91
C ALA A 270 -16.34 20.11 7.61
N GLU A 271 -15.27 19.59 6.98
CA GLU A 271 -14.50 18.48 7.50
C GLU A 271 -13.79 18.88 8.80
N ARG A 272 -14.02 18.09 9.85
CA ARG A 272 -13.41 18.20 11.17
C ARG A 272 -12.40 17.08 11.39
N LYS A 273 -11.36 17.35 12.18
CA LYS A 273 -10.37 16.34 12.56
C LYS A 273 -10.97 15.36 13.55
N LEU A 274 -10.89 14.07 13.27
CA LEU A 274 -11.39 12.99 14.14
C LEU A 274 -10.24 12.31 14.88
N ARG A 275 -9.14 12.04 14.17
CA ARG A 275 -8.05 11.22 14.69
C ARG A 275 -6.72 11.62 14.07
N THR A 276 -5.65 11.52 14.85
CA THR A 276 -4.26 11.64 14.37
C THR A 276 -3.48 10.43 14.83
N GLU A 277 -2.73 9.81 13.92
CA GLU A 277 -1.81 8.71 14.18
C GLU A 277 -0.39 9.19 13.87
N TYR A 278 0.51 9.02 14.82
CA TYR A 278 1.91 9.38 14.69
C TYR A 278 2.75 8.16 14.27
N PRO A 279 3.92 8.37 13.65
CA PRO A 279 4.78 7.29 13.18
C PRO A 279 5.32 6.37 14.29
N ASP A 280 5.38 6.86 15.53
CA ASP A 280 5.75 6.11 16.74
C ASP A 280 4.62 5.19 17.24
N GLY A 281 3.41 5.32 16.70
CA GLY A 281 2.23 4.56 17.08
C GLY A 281 1.28 5.31 18.01
N ASP A 282 1.61 6.54 18.41
CA ASP A 282 0.74 7.35 19.25
C ASP A 282 -0.53 7.76 18.50
N VAL A 283 -1.68 7.73 19.19
CA VAL A 283 -2.98 8.01 18.57
C VAL A 283 -3.80 9.00 19.39
N LEU A 284 -4.14 10.12 18.77
CA LEU A 284 -5.01 11.15 19.36
C LEU A 284 -6.39 11.11 18.72
N HIS A 285 -7.43 11.28 19.52
CA HIS A 285 -8.82 11.38 19.10
C HIS A 285 -9.38 12.74 19.51
N TYR A 286 -10.23 13.27 18.63
CA TYR A 286 -10.78 14.60 18.74
C TYR A 286 -12.29 14.59 18.59
N GLU A 287 -12.96 15.54 19.24
CA GLU A 287 -14.39 15.81 19.11
C GLU A 287 -14.64 17.31 18.96
N GLY A 288 -15.78 17.68 18.41
CA GLY A 288 -16.17 19.09 18.23
C GLY A 288 -16.55 19.42 16.80
N GLU A 289 -16.91 20.67 16.55
CA GLU A 289 -17.18 21.17 15.19
C GLU A 289 -15.87 21.53 14.47
N ARG A 290 -15.94 21.73 13.14
CA ARG A 290 -14.78 22.15 12.35
C ARG A 290 -14.16 23.42 12.95
N GLY A 291 -12.88 23.36 13.28
CA GLY A 291 -12.14 24.47 13.89
C GLY A 291 -12.30 24.59 15.42
N ALA A 292 -13.21 23.84 16.04
CA ALA A 292 -13.41 23.77 17.49
C ALA A 292 -13.08 22.38 18.06
N GLU A 293 -12.33 21.56 17.32
CA GLU A 293 -11.97 20.21 17.74
C GLU A 293 -11.06 20.23 18.98
N ARG A 294 -11.48 19.50 20.01
CA ARG A 294 -10.81 19.31 21.29
C ARG A 294 -10.27 17.89 21.42
N LYS A 295 -9.15 17.70 22.12
CA LYS A 295 -8.58 16.37 22.40
C LYS A 295 -9.43 15.65 23.44
N VAL A 296 -9.87 14.42 23.15
CA VAL A 296 -10.70 13.62 24.08
C VAL A 296 -10.05 12.32 24.51
N ARG A 297 -9.16 11.77 23.68
CA ARG A 297 -8.43 10.53 23.98
C ARG A 297 -7.06 10.53 23.34
N GLU A 298 -6.09 9.97 24.05
CA GLU A 298 -4.71 9.80 23.60
C GLU A 298 -4.23 8.40 23.99
N CYS A 299 -3.64 7.69 23.04
CA CYS A 299 -3.03 6.39 23.26
C CYS A 299 -1.52 6.54 23.07
N ILE A 300 -0.73 6.30 24.11
CA ILE A 300 0.73 6.40 24.10
C ILE A 300 1.30 5.16 24.76
N GLU A 301 2.17 4.40 24.08
CA GLU A 301 2.87 3.23 24.63
C GLU A 301 1.97 2.23 25.40
N GLY A 302 0.73 2.04 24.96
CA GLY A 302 -0.25 1.15 25.61
C GLY A 302 -1.04 1.78 26.77
N MET A 303 -0.72 3.01 27.17
CA MET A 303 -1.53 3.84 28.06
C MET A 303 -2.65 4.53 27.26
N VAL A 304 -3.84 4.67 27.87
CA VAL A 304 -4.97 5.40 27.28
C VAL A 304 -5.42 6.51 28.20
N ILE A 305 -5.20 7.75 27.79
CA ILE A 305 -5.55 8.97 28.52
C ILE A 305 -6.83 9.56 27.94
N HIS A 306 -7.75 9.96 28.81
CA HIS A 306 -9.00 10.62 28.48
C HIS A 306 -8.96 12.05 28.99
N TYR A 307 -9.48 12.95 28.18
CA TYR A 307 -9.48 14.38 28.43
C TYR A 307 -10.89 14.94 28.41
N ASP A 308 -11.10 16.01 29.16
CA ASP A 308 -12.34 16.78 29.13
C ASP A 308 -12.06 18.28 29.21
N GLY A 309 -12.98 19.12 28.74
CA GLY A 309 -12.82 20.57 28.64
C GLY A 309 -13.03 21.11 27.22
N GLU A 310 -12.96 22.43 27.09
CA GLU A 310 -13.05 23.14 25.81
C GLU A 310 -11.74 23.02 25.01
N LYS A 311 -11.80 23.35 23.71
CA LYS A 311 -10.60 23.33 22.85
C LYS A 311 -9.49 24.19 23.43
N GLY A 312 -8.34 23.58 23.64
CA GLY A 312 -7.17 24.24 24.22
C GLY A 312 -7.28 24.48 25.73
N MET A 313 -8.26 23.91 26.42
CA MET A 313 -8.39 23.90 27.89
C MET A 313 -8.65 22.47 28.41
N GLU A 314 -8.31 21.47 27.61
CA GLU A 314 -8.55 20.07 27.94
C GLU A 314 -7.66 19.63 29.10
N ARG A 315 -8.29 19.06 30.12
CA ARG A 315 -7.65 18.50 31.32
C ARG A 315 -7.73 16.97 31.32
N MET A 316 -6.73 16.31 31.89
CA MET A 316 -6.77 14.85 32.05
C MET A 316 -7.80 14.47 33.12
N VAL A 317 -8.72 13.57 32.78
CA VAL A 317 -9.76 13.10 33.72
C VAL A 317 -9.63 11.64 34.06
N ARG A 318 -9.02 10.85 33.17
CA ARG A 318 -8.85 9.40 33.38
C ARG A 318 -7.67 8.88 32.57
N ALA A 319 -6.84 8.04 33.16
CA ALA A 319 -5.82 7.30 32.45
C ALA A 319 -5.91 5.81 32.76
N VAL A 320 -5.70 4.98 31.74
CA VAL A 320 -5.55 3.53 31.87
C VAL A 320 -4.10 3.21 31.54
N SER A 321 -3.36 2.65 32.48
CA SER A 321 -1.98 2.24 32.27
C SER A 321 -1.90 1.00 31.37
N ALA A 322 -0.70 0.69 30.88
CA ALA A 322 -0.46 -0.56 30.15
C ALA A 322 -0.66 -1.82 31.03
N SER A 323 -0.55 -1.71 32.36
CA SER A 323 -0.87 -2.79 33.29
C SER A 323 -2.38 -3.02 33.43
N GLY A 324 -3.21 -2.05 33.05
CA GLY A 324 -4.67 -2.08 33.17
C GLY A 324 -5.22 -1.30 34.36
N ASP A 325 -4.35 -0.68 35.17
CA ASP A 325 -4.76 0.15 36.30
C ASP A 325 -5.42 1.44 35.79
N VAL A 326 -6.48 1.88 36.47
CA VAL A 326 -7.25 3.06 36.08
C VAL A 326 -7.05 4.16 37.11
N HIS A 327 -6.50 5.29 36.68
CA HIS A 327 -6.35 6.50 37.48
C HIS A 327 -7.41 7.52 37.07
N HIS A 328 -8.14 8.06 38.04
CA HIS A 328 -9.07 9.18 37.85
C HIS A 328 -8.44 10.46 38.40
N TYR A 329 -8.63 11.56 37.68
CA TYR A 329 -7.97 12.82 37.94
C TYR A 329 -8.98 13.95 38.15
N GLU A 330 -8.64 14.89 39.02
CA GLU A 330 -9.37 16.13 39.22
C GLU A 330 -8.40 17.31 39.33
N GLY A 331 -8.84 18.49 38.89
CA GLY A 331 -8.05 19.71 38.94
C GLY A 331 -8.30 20.58 37.72
N GLU A 332 -7.68 21.75 37.72
CA GLU A 332 -7.58 22.57 36.51
C GLU A 332 -6.55 21.96 35.56
N ARG A 333 -6.58 22.38 34.30
CA ARG A 333 -5.60 21.97 33.30
C ARG A 333 -4.18 22.23 33.81
N ASP A 334 -3.29 21.26 33.62
CA ASP A 334 -1.89 21.28 34.06
C ASP A 334 -1.70 21.26 35.60
N ALA A 335 -2.78 21.11 36.37
CA ALA A 335 -2.79 21.00 37.83
C ALA A 335 -3.62 19.78 38.31
N GLU A 336 -3.83 18.80 37.44
CA GLU A 336 -4.62 17.61 37.74
C GLU A 336 -3.88 16.69 38.72
N ARG A 337 -4.61 16.20 39.72
CA ARG A 337 -4.12 15.23 40.70
C ARG A 337 -4.93 13.95 40.62
N VAL A 338 -4.30 12.80 40.86
CA VAL A 338 -5.00 11.52 40.99
C VAL A 338 -5.87 11.59 42.24
N VAL A 339 -7.17 11.32 42.10
CA VAL A 339 -8.12 11.25 43.23
C VAL A 339 -8.57 9.82 43.52
N ARG A 340 -8.44 8.93 42.53
CA ARG A 340 -8.79 7.52 42.67
C ARG A 340 -7.93 6.65 41.76
N THR A 341 -7.45 5.53 42.27
CA THR A 341 -6.81 4.46 41.48
C THR A 341 -7.61 3.18 41.66
N GLU A 342 -7.94 2.51 40.56
CA GLU A 342 -8.50 1.17 40.54
C GLU A 342 -7.43 0.24 39.97
N CYS A 343 -6.97 -0.72 40.77
CA CYS A 343 -6.00 -1.70 40.37
C CYS A 343 -6.68 -2.90 39.69
N VAL A 344 -5.94 -3.60 38.83
CA VAL A 344 -6.47 -4.76 38.09
C VAL A 344 -6.91 -5.91 39.00
N ASP A 345 -6.33 -6.02 40.19
CA ASP A 345 -6.74 -6.98 41.24
C ASP A 345 -8.05 -6.60 41.94
N GLY A 346 -8.65 -5.46 41.59
CA GLY A 346 -9.89 -4.95 42.15
C GLY A 346 -9.70 -4.06 43.37
N GLU A 347 -8.47 -3.79 43.82
CA GLU A 347 -8.21 -2.83 44.89
C GLU A 347 -8.50 -1.40 44.43
N VAL A 348 -9.12 -0.58 45.30
CA VAL A 348 -9.45 0.82 45.00
C VAL A 348 -8.83 1.72 46.06
N PHE A 349 -8.00 2.66 45.61
CA PHE A 349 -7.34 3.66 46.45
C PHE A 349 -7.96 5.02 46.21
N HIS A 350 -8.35 5.72 47.27
CA HIS A 350 -8.80 7.10 47.21
C HIS A 350 -7.69 8.02 47.74
N HIS A 351 -7.45 9.12 47.02
CA HIS A 351 -6.38 10.07 47.33
C HIS A 351 -7.02 11.41 47.72
N GLU A 352 -7.06 11.71 49.02
CA GLU A 352 -7.50 13.00 49.55
C GLU A 352 -6.25 13.82 49.94
N GLY A 353 -5.93 14.85 49.16
CA GLY A 353 -4.72 15.65 49.39
C GLY A 353 -3.43 14.90 49.01
N SER A 354 -2.29 15.30 49.59
CA SER A 354 -0.96 14.74 49.26
C SER A 354 -0.68 13.34 49.85
N GLU A 355 -1.67 12.65 50.44
CA GLU A 355 -1.49 11.33 51.05
C GLU A 355 -2.60 10.35 50.63
N ALA A 356 -2.20 9.20 50.08
CA ALA A 356 -3.10 8.11 49.72
C ALA A 356 -3.68 7.42 50.97
N ARG A 357 -5.01 7.22 51.04
CA ARG A 357 -5.65 6.39 52.06
C ARG A 357 -6.20 5.13 51.39
N SER A 358 -5.75 3.95 51.82
CA SER A 358 -6.32 2.69 51.37
C SER A 358 -7.71 2.49 51.99
N GLY A 359 -8.75 2.61 51.16
CA GLY A 359 -10.11 2.26 51.55
C GLY A 359 -10.31 0.76 51.38
N GLY A 360 -10.20 0.00 52.45
CA GLY A 360 -10.45 -1.44 52.44
C GLY A 360 -11.87 -1.75 51.94
N CYS A 361 -11.97 -2.61 50.94
CA CYS A 361 -13.22 -3.09 50.36
C CYS A 361 -14.02 -3.89 51.41
N ALA A 362 -15.19 -3.38 51.80
CA ALA A 362 -16.16 -4.14 52.59
C ALA A 362 -16.85 -5.17 51.67
N ARG A 363 -16.66 -6.46 51.98
CA ARG A 363 -17.32 -7.59 51.30
C ARG A 363 -18.79 -7.70 51.62
#